data_AF-A0A6B1BF55-F1
#
_entry.id   AF-A0A6B1BF55-F1
#
_cell.length_a   1.000
_cell.length_b   1.000
_cell.length_c   1.000
_cell.angle_alpha   90.00
_cell.angle_beta   90.00
_cell.angle_gamma   90.00
#
_symmetry.space_group_name_H-M   'P 1'
#
loop_
_entity.id
_entity.type
_entity.pdbx_description
1 polymer ?
#
loop_
_entity_poly.entity_id
_entity_poly.type
_entity_poly.pdbx_seq_one_letter_code
_entity_poly.pdbx_strand_id
1 'polypeptide(L)'
;MDSRYSIIRRNTLKARALVIRATAAAGSGHPGGSFSMAEILGCLFYKHMTYDTNNPLWKDRDRLVLSKGHAAPGLFSHLAISGFIQESEVETLRSLGSRLQGHPDMKCPGVEFCGGSLGTGLSYSVGMALAARLDGLSSRIYTVVGDGESNEGQIWEATMTAAKFKLDNLTVILDRNYVQQDSYTEGVMPLDAATKSSDPVAARGDPTAWRTSDKWRAFGWHVIEVDGHRIEQIDSAITESKRISGKPTIIISRTVKGKGVQHMEDNPKWHGKAPSKSMVPIILDELKSQSLVAPSIIAGDMTRLDLEVKRCDEAGSDYIHMDVMDGAFVPVVTFDHEKLKELRPLTDIPFDSHLMISEPVKHVKRYAEAGSDIITVHAEACNVSEFGEIHDYLRSVGVGVGIAINPKTSLPVWLKEFVPTLDQVIVMSVVPGYSGQSYIPESHKKTRDVIQSLNKMGFNGVVEADGGVNVSNVADCFDDGARVFVGGSSMVGQPDMRRAIDDIKNSISYARRRMLLHRAHILGGSDMVNNWIALHEVGEQHNVLHQIAQECGVL
;
A
#
# COMPACT_ATOMS: atom_id res chain seq x y z
N MET A 1 -10.26 -17.08 -2.60
CA MET A 1 -9.83 -15.68 -2.81
C MET A 1 -8.69 -15.44 -1.83
N ASP A 2 -7.65 -14.69 -2.17
CA ASP A 2 -6.53 -14.41 -1.26
C ASP A 2 -6.94 -13.40 -0.14
N SER A 3 -6.04 -13.06 0.79
CA SER A 3 -6.26 -12.01 1.80
C SER A 3 -6.51 -10.64 1.19
N ARG A 4 -7.57 -9.94 1.61
CA ARG A 4 -7.95 -8.67 0.97
C ARG A 4 -6.87 -7.59 1.15
N TYR A 5 -6.27 -7.45 2.34
CA TYR A 5 -5.20 -6.45 2.55
C TYR A 5 -3.90 -6.85 1.81
N SER A 6 -3.42 -8.07 2.01
CA SER A 6 -2.14 -8.53 1.45
C SER A 6 -2.15 -8.58 -0.08
N ILE A 7 -3.28 -8.96 -0.70
CA ILE A 7 -3.45 -8.85 -2.15
C ILE A 7 -3.31 -7.41 -2.59
N ILE A 8 -4.06 -6.49 -1.98
CA ILE A 8 -4.08 -5.08 -2.42
C ILE A 8 -2.65 -4.56 -2.37
N ARG A 9 -1.95 -4.75 -1.25
CA ARG A 9 -0.55 -4.32 -1.10
C ARG A 9 0.37 -4.93 -2.16
N ARG A 10 0.32 -6.26 -2.36
CA ARG A 10 1.16 -6.97 -3.34
C ARG A 10 0.88 -6.49 -4.76
N ASN A 11 -0.38 -6.34 -5.12
CA ASN A 11 -0.79 -5.96 -6.47
C ASN A 11 -0.56 -4.48 -6.75
N THR A 12 -0.72 -3.59 -5.77
CA THR A 12 -0.31 -2.18 -5.88
C THR A 12 1.19 -2.06 -6.16
N LEU A 13 2.02 -2.84 -5.45
CA LEU A 13 3.46 -2.86 -5.71
C LEU A 13 3.78 -3.37 -7.13
N LYS A 14 3.11 -4.44 -7.55
CA LYS A 14 3.23 -4.99 -8.90
C LYS A 14 2.76 -3.99 -9.97
N ALA A 15 1.69 -3.24 -9.71
CA ALA A 15 1.17 -2.22 -10.62
C ALA A 15 2.19 -1.09 -10.80
N ARG A 16 2.82 -0.61 -9.71
CA ARG A 16 3.92 0.36 -9.80
C ARG A 16 5.07 -0.16 -10.67
N ALA A 17 5.46 -1.43 -10.52
CA ALA A 17 6.48 -2.03 -11.36
C ALA A 17 6.09 -2.08 -12.85
N LEU A 18 4.82 -2.41 -13.17
CA LEU A 18 4.31 -2.39 -14.54
C LEU A 18 4.26 -0.97 -15.13
N VAL A 19 3.91 0.04 -14.33
CA VAL A 19 3.97 1.45 -14.76
C VAL A 19 5.39 1.85 -15.18
N ILE A 20 6.41 1.46 -14.41
CA ILE A 20 7.82 1.76 -14.74
C ILE A 20 8.22 1.09 -16.04
N ARG A 21 7.86 -0.18 -16.23
CA ARG A 21 8.13 -0.90 -17.49
C ARG A 21 7.43 -0.24 -18.68
N ALA A 22 6.15 0.06 -18.54
CA ALA A 22 5.33 0.68 -19.58
C ALA A 22 5.88 2.04 -20.01
N THR A 23 6.12 2.93 -19.04
CA THR A 23 6.61 4.29 -19.32
C THR A 23 8.04 4.30 -19.84
N ALA A 24 8.92 3.43 -19.34
CA ALA A 24 10.29 3.28 -19.86
C ALA A 24 10.33 2.69 -21.27
N ALA A 25 9.47 1.70 -21.57
CA ALA A 25 9.36 1.10 -22.90
C ALA A 25 8.92 2.14 -23.94
N ALA A 26 7.91 2.94 -23.58
CA ALA A 26 7.39 4.02 -24.41
C ALA A 26 8.34 5.24 -24.51
N GLY A 27 9.27 5.40 -23.57
CA GLY A 27 10.06 6.64 -23.41
C GLY A 27 9.18 7.85 -23.09
N SER A 28 7.96 7.63 -22.61
CA SER A 28 6.91 8.63 -22.46
C SER A 28 5.84 8.16 -21.48
N GLY A 29 5.21 9.08 -20.74
CA GLY A 29 4.07 8.77 -19.86
C GLY A 29 4.15 9.45 -18.48
N HIS A 30 3.18 9.16 -17.62
CA HIS A 30 2.97 9.87 -16.35
C HIS A 30 3.08 8.93 -15.15
N PRO A 31 4.30 8.54 -14.73
CA PRO A 31 4.47 7.65 -13.57
C PRO A 31 4.03 8.32 -12.27
N GLY A 32 4.35 9.60 -12.03
CA GLY A 32 4.06 10.27 -10.76
C GLY A 32 2.58 10.22 -10.37
N GLY A 33 1.69 10.59 -11.29
CA GLY A 33 0.24 10.54 -11.09
C GLY A 33 -0.36 9.14 -11.14
N SER A 34 0.37 8.15 -11.66
CA SER A 34 -0.03 6.74 -11.63
C SER A 34 0.28 6.10 -10.27
N PHE A 35 1.40 6.51 -9.66
CA PHE A 35 1.88 6.00 -8.37
C PHE A 35 1.07 6.52 -7.18
N SER A 36 0.60 7.78 -7.24
CA SER A 36 -0.20 8.40 -6.17
C SER A 36 -1.55 7.72 -5.96
N MET A 37 -2.15 7.15 -7.00
CA MET A 37 -3.46 6.49 -6.95
C MET A 37 -3.38 4.96 -6.88
N ALA A 38 -2.20 4.39 -6.64
CA ALA A 38 -2.01 2.94 -6.72
C ALA A 38 -2.80 2.18 -5.65
N GLU A 39 -2.88 2.70 -4.42
CA GLU A 39 -3.70 2.09 -3.35
C GLU A 39 -5.20 2.29 -3.61
N ILE A 40 -5.59 3.44 -4.19
CA ILE A 40 -6.98 3.73 -4.59
C ILE A 40 -7.47 2.68 -5.60
N LEU A 41 -6.72 2.49 -6.68
CA LEU A 41 -7.04 1.48 -7.68
C LEU A 41 -6.94 0.06 -7.12
N GLY A 42 -5.97 -0.19 -6.25
CA GLY A 42 -5.84 -1.47 -5.56
C GLY A 42 -7.11 -1.85 -4.78
N CYS A 43 -7.65 -0.95 -3.97
CA CYS A 43 -8.89 -1.19 -3.22
C CYS A 43 -10.09 -1.40 -4.15
N LEU A 44 -10.18 -0.62 -5.23
CA LEU A 44 -11.27 -0.74 -6.19
C LEU A 44 -11.24 -2.09 -6.92
N PHE A 45 -10.12 -2.44 -7.57
CA PHE A 45 -10.03 -3.67 -8.37
C PHE A 45 -10.02 -4.94 -7.51
N TYR A 46 -9.31 -4.95 -6.38
CA TYR A 46 -9.07 -6.21 -5.65
C TYR A 46 -10.01 -6.45 -4.48
N LYS A 47 -10.98 -5.54 -4.25
CA LYS A 47 -11.96 -5.69 -3.17
C LYS A 47 -13.37 -5.15 -3.47
N HIS A 48 -13.50 -3.95 -4.02
CA HIS A 48 -14.80 -3.27 -4.01
C HIS A 48 -15.61 -3.36 -5.30
N MET A 49 -14.97 -3.36 -6.46
CA MET A 49 -15.67 -3.39 -7.74
C MET A 49 -16.09 -4.82 -8.08
N THR A 50 -17.31 -4.94 -8.57
CA THR A 50 -17.86 -6.17 -9.11
C THR A 50 -17.70 -6.14 -10.63
N TYR A 51 -16.92 -7.06 -11.19
CA TYR A 51 -16.69 -7.14 -12.63
C TYR A 51 -16.35 -8.58 -13.05
N ASP A 52 -16.42 -8.84 -14.36
CA ASP A 52 -15.99 -10.10 -14.98
C ASP A 52 -15.02 -9.77 -16.13
N THR A 53 -13.79 -10.24 -16.03
CA THR A 53 -12.77 -10.01 -17.06
C THR A 53 -13.02 -10.80 -18.34
N ASN A 54 -13.77 -11.90 -18.28
CA ASN A 54 -14.21 -12.66 -19.45
C ASN A 54 -15.42 -12.02 -20.13
N ASN A 55 -16.13 -11.15 -19.43
CA ASN A 55 -17.22 -10.35 -19.97
C ASN A 55 -17.07 -8.85 -19.62
N PRO A 56 -16.10 -8.13 -20.22
CA PRO A 56 -15.84 -6.71 -19.92
C PRO A 56 -17.04 -5.79 -20.19
N LEU A 57 -18.02 -6.26 -20.96
CA LEU A 57 -19.25 -5.52 -21.29
C LEU A 57 -20.45 -5.91 -20.42
N TRP A 58 -20.27 -6.74 -19.39
CA TRP A 58 -21.34 -7.16 -18.48
C TRP A 58 -22.13 -5.97 -17.95
N LYS A 59 -23.45 -5.96 -18.18
CA LYS A 59 -24.32 -4.81 -17.92
C LYS A 59 -24.31 -4.35 -16.45
N ASP A 60 -24.28 -5.30 -15.51
CA ASP A 60 -24.49 -5.00 -14.08
C ASP A 60 -23.18 -4.70 -13.33
N ARG A 61 -22.03 -4.79 -14.00
CA ARG A 61 -20.71 -4.51 -13.41
C ARG A 61 -20.64 -3.09 -12.83
N ASP A 62 -19.81 -2.94 -11.81
CA ASP A 62 -19.36 -1.63 -11.36
C ASP A 62 -18.43 -1.01 -12.41
N ARG A 63 -18.45 0.32 -12.53
CA ARG A 63 -17.70 1.03 -13.58
C ARG A 63 -16.73 2.02 -12.96
N LEU A 64 -15.53 2.11 -13.53
CA LEU A 64 -14.49 3.05 -13.12
C LEU A 64 -14.18 4.02 -14.25
N VAL A 65 -14.32 5.32 -13.97
CA VAL A 65 -13.90 6.40 -14.85
C VAL A 65 -12.62 7.03 -14.29
N LEU A 66 -11.52 6.90 -15.04
CA LEU A 66 -10.29 7.64 -14.75
C LEU A 66 -10.36 9.02 -15.42
N SER A 67 -10.86 10.02 -14.70
CA SER A 67 -11.02 11.40 -15.20
C SER A 67 -9.66 12.08 -15.40
N LYS A 68 -8.73 11.87 -14.47
CA LYS A 68 -7.31 12.25 -14.60
C LYS A 68 -6.54 11.37 -15.59
N GLY A 69 -7.00 11.35 -16.84
CA GLY A 69 -6.63 10.37 -17.86
C GLY A 69 -5.14 10.30 -18.18
N HIS A 70 -4.34 11.32 -17.88
CA HIS A 70 -2.88 11.26 -18.09
C HIS A 70 -2.24 10.10 -17.31
N ALA A 71 -2.84 9.69 -16.18
CA ALA A 71 -2.42 8.56 -15.35
C ALA A 71 -2.88 7.18 -15.88
N ALA A 72 -3.19 7.09 -17.18
CA ALA A 72 -3.53 5.85 -17.88
C ALA A 72 -2.60 4.66 -17.58
N PRO A 73 -1.26 4.83 -17.48
CA PRO A 73 -0.36 3.71 -17.15
C PRO A 73 -0.74 3.01 -15.84
N GLY A 74 -1.20 3.75 -14.83
CA GLY A 74 -1.70 3.18 -13.57
C GLY A 74 -2.94 2.33 -13.77
N LEU A 75 -3.93 2.81 -14.53
CA LEU A 75 -5.14 2.06 -14.86
C LEU A 75 -4.83 0.78 -15.65
N PHE A 76 -4.02 0.88 -16.71
CA PHE A 76 -3.66 -0.29 -17.53
C PHE A 76 -2.92 -1.35 -16.73
N SER A 77 -2.05 -0.94 -15.79
CA SER A 77 -1.34 -1.87 -14.91
C SER A 77 -2.30 -2.66 -14.01
N HIS A 78 -3.34 -2.02 -13.47
CA HIS A 78 -4.35 -2.71 -12.66
C HIS A 78 -5.27 -3.59 -13.50
N LEU A 79 -5.65 -3.15 -14.71
CA LEU A 79 -6.39 -3.97 -15.69
C LEU A 79 -5.61 -5.23 -16.06
N ALA A 80 -4.30 -5.11 -16.27
CA ALA A 80 -3.42 -6.24 -16.59
C ALA A 80 -3.35 -7.26 -15.44
N ILE A 81 -3.11 -6.78 -14.21
CA ILE A 81 -3.04 -7.64 -13.03
C ILE A 81 -4.39 -8.30 -12.74
N SER A 82 -5.49 -7.62 -13.03
CA SER A 82 -6.85 -8.16 -12.86
C SER A 82 -7.25 -9.15 -13.95
N GLY A 83 -6.50 -9.24 -15.06
CA GLY A 83 -6.73 -10.18 -16.16
C GLY A 83 -7.57 -9.65 -17.32
N PHE A 84 -7.84 -8.35 -17.41
CA PHE A 84 -8.50 -7.77 -18.60
C PHE A 84 -7.60 -7.76 -19.84
N ILE A 85 -6.29 -7.68 -19.62
CA ILE A 85 -5.24 -7.70 -20.64
C ILE A 85 -4.04 -8.50 -20.11
N GLN A 86 -3.13 -8.90 -21.00
CA GLN A 86 -1.89 -9.56 -20.57
C GLN A 86 -0.90 -8.56 -19.97
N GLU A 87 -0.18 -8.95 -18.92
CA GLU A 87 0.82 -8.08 -18.28
C GLU A 87 1.92 -7.58 -19.21
N SER A 88 2.33 -8.38 -20.20
CA SER A 88 3.33 -7.98 -21.20
C SER A 88 2.82 -6.88 -22.15
N GLU A 89 1.50 -6.71 -22.31
CA GLU A 89 0.93 -5.72 -23.22
C GLU A 89 1.23 -4.29 -22.74
N VAL A 90 1.49 -4.06 -21.45
CA VAL A 90 1.79 -2.73 -20.89
C VAL A 90 3.00 -2.08 -21.54
N GLU A 91 3.96 -2.87 -22.05
CA GLU A 91 5.15 -2.36 -22.76
C GLU A 91 4.83 -1.81 -24.16
N THR A 92 3.62 -2.05 -24.68
CA THR A 92 3.14 -1.46 -25.94
C THR A 92 2.54 -0.06 -25.77
N LEU A 93 2.51 0.47 -24.54
CA LEU A 93 1.97 1.80 -24.23
C LEU A 93 2.44 2.86 -25.24
N ARG A 94 1.50 3.67 -25.75
CA ARG A 94 1.73 4.78 -26.69
C ARG A 94 2.32 4.37 -28.05
N SER A 95 2.50 3.07 -28.31
CA SER A 95 2.98 2.59 -29.61
C SER A 95 1.87 2.64 -30.67
N LEU A 96 2.26 2.91 -31.92
CA LEU A 96 1.32 2.88 -33.04
C LEU A 96 0.69 1.47 -33.15
N GLY A 97 -0.64 1.43 -33.24
CA GLY A 97 -1.40 0.18 -33.32
C GLY A 97 -1.69 -0.51 -31.97
N SER A 98 -1.12 -0.04 -30.86
CA SER A 98 -1.47 -0.54 -29.53
C SER A 98 -2.88 -0.08 -29.12
N ARG A 99 -3.60 -0.88 -28.33
CA ARG A 99 -4.83 -0.42 -27.65
C ARG A 99 -4.53 0.45 -26.42
N LEU A 100 -3.31 0.39 -25.89
CA LEU A 100 -2.88 1.14 -24.71
C LEU A 100 -2.40 2.53 -25.12
N GLN A 101 -3.37 3.42 -25.33
CA GLN A 101 -3.14 4.80 -25.77
C GLN A 101 -2.55 5.68 -24.65
N GLY A 102 -2.07 6.88 -24.99
CA GLY A 102 -1.46 7.79 -24.02
C GLY A 102 -2.41 8.32 -22.94
N HIS A 103 -3.71 8.23 -23.20
CA HIS A 103 -4.86 8.44 -22.32
C HIS A 103 -5.82 7.24 -22.48
N PRO A 104 -6.75 6.98 -21.52
CA PRO A 104 -7.71 5.89 -21.64
C PRO A 104 -8.52 5.99 -22.95
N ASP A 105 -8.68 4.85 -23.64
CA ASP A 105 -9.48 4.69 -24.86
C ASP A 105 -10.28 3.38 -24.71
N MET A 106 -11.56 3.40 -25.09
CA MET A 106 -12.49 2.25 -24.99
C MET A 106 -12.03 1.02 -25.80
N LYS A 107 -11.04 1.15 -26.69
CA LYS A 107 -10.39 -0.01 -27.33
C LYS A 107 -9.76 -0.98 -26.33
N CYS A 108 -9.39 -0.50 -25.14
CA CYS A 108 -8.85 -1.34 -24.07
C CYS A 108 -9.99 -1.92 -23.21
N PRO A 109 -10.12 -3.26 -23.10
CA PRO A 109 -11.12 -3.88 -22.23
C PRO A 109 -11.04 -3.38 -20.79
N GLY A 110 -12.19 -3.06 -20.19
CA GLY A 110 -12.28 -2.50 -18.85
C GLY A 110 -12.09 -0.98 -18.77
N VAL A 111 -11.78 -0.29 -19.88
CA VAL A 111 -11.80 1.18 -19.95
C VAL A 111 -13.20 1.67 -20.32
N GLU A 112 -13.81 2.44 -19.43
CA GLU A 112 -15.18 2.94 -19.58
C GLU A 112 -15.27 4.29 -20.31
N PHE A 113 -14.16 5.04 -20.39
CA PHE A 113 -14.16 6.44 -20.77
C PHE A 113 -12.94 6.79 -21.63
N CYS A 114 -13.16 7.50 -22.73
CA CYS A 114 -12.09 8.11 -23.51
C CYS A 114 -11.61 9.39 -22.81
N GLY A 115 -10.52 9.28 -22.04
CA GLY A 115 -10.03 10.36 -21.18
C GLY A 115 -8.97 11.25 -21.82
N GLY A 116 -8.51 12.22 -21.03
CA GLY A 116 -7.37 13.09 -21.35
C GLY A 116 -7.67 14.57 -21.17
N SER A 117 -8.82 15.04 -21.66
CA SER A 117 -9.31 16.39 -21.36
C SER A 117 -9.79 16.45 -19.92
N LEU A 118 -9.04 17.14 -19.06
CA LEU A 118 -9.37 17.27 -17.64
C LEU A 118 -10.78 17.86 -17.44
N GLY A 119 -11.45 17.48 -16.35
CA GLY A 119 -12.76 17.99 -15.95
C GLY A 119 -13.95 17.22 -16.55
N THR A 120 -13.74 16.50 -17.65
CA THR A 120 -14.83 15.87 -18.40
C THR A 120 -15.31 14.53 -17.83
N GLY A 121 -14.44 13.75 -17.18
CA GLY A 121 -14.76 12.40 -16.72
C GLY A 121 -15.78 12.36 -15.59
N LEU A 122 -15.82 13.38 -14.71
CA LEU A 122 -16.86 13.47 -13.69
C LEU A 122 -18.25 13.71 -14.31
N SER A 123 -18.37 14.60 -15.31
CA SER A 123 -19.63 14.78 -16.04
C SER A 123 -20.09 13.49 -16.72
N TYR A 124 -19.15 12.75 -17.33
CA TYR A 124 -19.44 11.45 -17.93
C TYR A 124 -19.98 10.45 -16.88
N SER A 125 -19.34 10.41 -15.70
CA SER A 125 -19.73 9.55 -14.59
C SER A 125 -21.12 9.87 -14.03
N VAL A 126 -21.50 11.15 -13.99
CA VAL A 126 -22.86 11.59 -13.65
C VAL A 126 -23.88 11.01 -14.64
N GLY A 127 -23.59 11.06 -15.94
CA GLY A 127 -24.43 10.44 -16.97
C GLY A 127 -24.57 8.93 -16.79
N MET A 128 -23.46 8.23 -16.50
CA MET A 128 -23.47 6.78 -16.24
C MET A 128 -24.30 6.43 -15.00
N ALA A 129 -24.17 7.20 -13.92
CA ALA A 129 -24.90 6.99 -12.68
C ALA A 129 -26.40 7.20 -12.85
N LEU A 130 -26.80 8.24 -13.62
CA LEU A 130 -28.19 8.46 -14.01
C LEU A 130 -28.75 7.31 -14.86
N ALA A 131 -27.99 6.88 -15.88
CA ALA A 131 -28.39 5.78 -16.76
C ALA A 131 -28.59 4.48 -15.96
N ALA A 132 -27.66 4.14 -15.06
CA ALA A 132 -27.78 2.95 -14.21
C ALA A 132 -29.07 2.98 -13.35
N ARG A 133 -29.43 4.14 -12.80
CA ARG A 133 -30.67 4.30 -12.02
C ARG A 133 -31.93 4.16 -12.88
N LEU A 134 -31.93 4.76 -14.07
CA LEU A 134 -33.06 4.64 -15.02
C LEU A 134 -33.27 3.19 -15.46
N ASP A 135 -32.18 2.44 -15.63
CA ASP A 135 -32.21 1.02 -15.99
C ASP A 135 -32.48 0.08 -14.80
N GLY A 136 -32.62 0.60 -13.57
CA GLY A 136 -32.85 -0.20 -12.36
C GLY A 136 -31.64 -1.05 -11.93
N LEU A 137 -30.42 -0.69 -12.35
CA LEU A 137 -29.20 -1.40 -12.02
C LEU A 137 -28.69 -1.03 -10.61
N SER A 138 -28.14 -2.01 -9.90
CA SER A 138 -27.44 -1.80 -8.63
C SER A 138 -25.96 -1.42 -8.80
N SER A 139 -25.49 -1.28 -10.04
CA SER A 139 -24.09 -0.95 -10.36
C SER A 139 -23.67 0.37 -9.73
N ARG A 140 -22.46 0.40 -9.16
CA ARG A 140 -21.83 1.63 -8.67
C ARG A 140 -20.90 2.22 -9.72
N ILE A 141 -20.81 3.54 -9.71
CA ILE A 141 -19.90 4.30 -10.56
C ILE A 141 -18.83 4.90 -9.66
N TYR A 142 -17.58 4.60 -9.97
CA TYR A 142 -16.40 5.15 -9.33
C TYR A 142 -15.68 6.11 -10.27
N THR A 143 -15.25 7.27 -9.77
CA THR A 143 -14.52 8.25 -10.58
C THR A 143 -13.27 8.69 -9.85
N VAL A 144 -12.10 8.54 -10.47
CA VAL A 144 -10.85 9.10 -9.92
C VAL A 144 -10.53 10.41 -10.62
N VAL A 145 -10.45 11.48 -9.85
CA VAL A 145 -10.14 12.85 -10.32
C VAL A 145 -8.82 13.34 -9.74
N GLY A 146 -8.16 14.28 -10.43
CA GLY A 146 -6.98 14.98 -9.93
C GLY A 146 -7.30 16.29 -9.21
N ASP A 147 -6.36 16.78 -8.42
CA ASP A 147 -6.45 18.10 -7.79
C ASP A 147 -6.26 19.25 -8.79
N GLY A 148 -5.26 19.21 -9.67
CA GLY A 148 -5.16 20.19 -10.77
C GLY A 148 -6.40 20.15 -11.68
N GLU A 149 -6.99 18.97 -11.89
CA GLU A 149 -8.26 18.81 -12.62
C GLU A 149 -9.44 19.52 -11.92
N SER A 150 -9.40 19.62 -10.59
CA SER A 150 -10.47 20.29 -9.81
C SER A 150 -10.49 21.81 -10.02
N ASN A 151 -9.54 22.37 -10.77
CA ASN A 151 -9.61 23.77 -11.22
C ASN A 151 -10.57 23.96 -12.41
N GLU A 152 -10.93 22.90 -13.13
CA GLU A 152 -11.87 22.99 -14.24
C GLU A 152 -13.29 23.28 -13.75
N GLY A 153 -13.95 24.26 -14.36
CA GLY A 153 -15.33 24.63 -14.03
C GLY A 153 -16.31 23.46 -14.17
N GLN A 154 -16.03 22.57 -15.13
CA GLN A 154 -16.84 21.39 -15.41
C GLN A 154 -16.93 20.41 -14.23
N ILE A 155 -15.90 20.32 -13.38
CA ILE A 155 -15.98 19.53 -12.14
C ILE A 155 -17.12 20.04 -11.28
N TRP A 156 -17.20 21.35 -11.08
CA TRP A 156 -18.18 21.99 -10.21
C TRP A 156 -19.60 21.91 -10.77
N GLU A 157 -19.78 22.05 -12.10
CA GLU A 157 -21.06 21.80 -12.75
C GLU A 157 -21.56 20.35 -12.54
N ALA A 158 -20.66 19.38 -12.68
CA ALA A 158 -21.00 17.98 -12.43
C ALA A 158 -21.29 17.71 -10.93
N THR A 159 -20.57 18.35 -10.01
CA THR A 159 -20.85 18.22 -8.56
C THR A 159 -22.24 18.71 -8.19
N MET A 160 -22.68 19.87 -8.72
CA MET A 160 -24.04 20.39 -8.53
C MET A 160 -25.09 19.42 -9.07
N THR A 161 -24.84 18.89 -10.27
CA THR A 161 -25.76 17.99 -10.95
C THR A 161 -25.95 16.69 -10.19
N ALA A 162 -24.86 16.06 -9.73
CA ALA A 162 -24.92 14.82 -8.97
C ALA A 162 -25.71 14.95 -7.66
N ALA A 163 -25.53 16.08 -6.96
CA ALA A 163 -26.27 16.37 -5.73
C ALA A 163 -27.76 16.61 -6.01
N LYS A 164 -28.10 17.39 -7.05
CA LYS A 164 -29.48 17.64 -7.49
C LYS A 164 -30.24 16.34 -7.74
N PHE A 165 -29.58 15.36 -8.38
CA PHE A 165 -30.18 14.06 -8.70
C PHE A 165 -29.95 12.99 -7.62
N LYS A 166 -29.33 13.32 -6.48
CA LYS A 166 -29.11 12.43 -5.35
C LYS A 166 -28.43 11.11 -5.77
N LEU A 167 -27.33 11.21 -6.51
CA LEU A 167 -26.63 10.06 -7.09
C LEU A 167 -25.80 9.30 -6.05
N ASP A 168 -26.46 8.57 -5.16
CA ASP A 168 -25.81 7.73 -4.13
C ASP A 168 -25.11 6.47 -4.66
N ASN A 169 -25.32 6.14 -5.93
CA ASN A 169 -24.53 5.16 -6.67
C ASN A 169 -23.23 5.72 -7.26
N LEU A 170 -22.92 7.03 -7.07
CA LEU A 170 -21.67 7.66 -7.51
C LEU A 170 -20.72 7.90 -6.33
N THR A 171 -19.50 7.38 -6.43
CA THR A 171 -18.39 7.64 -5.50
C THR A 171 -17.21 8.24 -6.25
N VAL A 172 -16.85 9.48 -5.92
CA VAL A 172 -15.68 10.17 -6.46
C VAL A 172 -14.51 10.00 -5.50
N ILE A 173 -13.31 9.80 -6.03
CA ILE A 173 -12.07 9.75 -5.25
C ILE A 173 -11.13 10.80 -5.82
N LEU A 174 -10.83 11.82 -5.03
CA LEU A 174 -9.87 12.85 -5.38
C LEU A 174 -8.48 12.40 -4.95
N ASP A 175 -7.58 12.24 -5.93
CA ASP A 175 -6.14 12.08 -5.71
C ASP A 175 -5.52 13.44 -5.41
N ARG A 176 -5.49 13.81 -4.12
CA ARG A 176 -5.01 15.08 -3.62
C ARG A 176 -3.51 14.99 -3.30
N ASN A 177 -2.68 15.08 -4.34
CA ASN A 177 -1.22 14.93 -4.25
C ASN A 177 -0.42 16.24 -4.21
N TYR A 178 -1.10 17.39 -4.33
CA TYR A 178 -0.54 18.75 -4.24
C TYR A 178 0.28 19.19 -5.44
N VAL A 179 0.29 18.43 -6.54
CA VAL A 179 1.17 18.69 -7.68
C VAL A 179 0.41 18.61 -9.00
N GLN A 180 0.55 19.64 -9.83
CA GLN A 180 0.06 19.67 -11.21
C GLN A 180 1.19 19.74 -12.24
N GLN A 181 0.91 20.15 -13.48
CA GLN A 181 1.87 20.12 -14.57
C GLN A 181 3.05 21.09 -14.35
N ASP A 182 2.76 22.34 -14.01
CA ASP A 182 3.78 23.38 -13.92
C ASP A 182 4.49 23.41 -12.56
N SER A 183 3.76 23.11 -11.47
CA SER A 183 4.30 23.12 -10.10
C SER A 183 3.26 22.55 -9.12
N TYR A 184 3.46 22.84 -7.84
CA TYR A 184 2.50 22.58 -6.76
C TYR A 184 1.19 23.34 -6.96
N THR A 185 0.05 22.73 -6.60
CA THR A 185 -1.28 23.35 -6.72
C THR A 185 -1.35 24.66 -5.95
N GLU A 186 -0.71 24.72 -4.78
CA GLU A 186 -0.80 25.88 -3.87
C GLU A 186 0.01 27.08 -4.34
N GLY A 187 0.93 26.90 -5.29
CA GLY A 187 1.63 28.00 -5.96
C GLY A 187 0.96 28.47 -7.25
N VAL A 188 0.12 27.64 -7.87
CA VAL A 188 -0.44 27.89 -9.21
C VAL A 188 -1.92 28.27 -9.14
N MET A 189 -2.74 27.42 -8.52
CA MET A 189 -4.17 27.63 -8.32
C MET A 189 -4.63 26.86 -7.07
N PRO A 190 -4.57 27.50 -5.88
CA PRO A 190 -4.73 26.81 -4.61
C PRO A 190 -6.11 26.19 -4.41
N LEU A 191 -6.13 24.94 -3.94
CA LEU A 191 -7.37 24.30 -3.49
C LEU A 191 -7.64 24.48 -2.00
N ASP A 192 -6.56 24.51 -1.22
CA ASP A 192 -6.55 24.69 0.23
C ASP A 192 -6.05 26.09 0.62
N ALA A 193 -6.23 26.47 1.88
CA ALA A 193 -5.82 27.77 2.39
C ALA A 193 -4.29 27.88 2.46
N ALA A 194 -3.78 29.11 2.30
CA ALA A 194 -2.37 29.39 2.53
C ALA A 194 -2.00 29.13 4.00
N THR A 195 -0.82 28.58 4.22
CA THR A 195 -0.22 28.45 5.55
C THR A 195 0.70 29.63 5.83
N LYS A 196 1.21 29.74 7.07
CA LYS A 196 2.27 30.71 7.39
C LYS A 196 3.64 30.33 6.81
N SER A 197 3.79 29.09 6.34
CA SER A 197 5.03 28.61 5.74
C SER A 197 5.15 29.09 4.29
N SER A 198 6.37 29.38 3.86
CA SER A 198 6.69 29.59 2.44
C SER A 198 6.81 28.28 1.66
N ASP A 199 6.79 27.14 2.34
CA ASP A 199 6.80 25.82 1.71
C ASP A 199 5.44 25.55 1.02
N PRO A 200 5.41 25.35 -0.31
CA PRO A 200 4.19 25.11 -1.06
C PRO A 200 3.46 23.83 -0.65
N VAL A 201 4.12 22.86 0.00
CA VAL A 201 3.47 21.63 0.49
C VAL A 201 3.10 21.67 1.97
N ALA A 202 3.34 22.79 2.67
CA ALA A 202 3.01 22.91 4.10
C ALA A 202 1.53 22.64 4.41
N ALA A 203 0.63 23.01 3.49
CA ALA A 203 -0.80 22.72 3.62
C ALA A 203 -1.11 21.22 3.69
N ARG A 204 -0.22 20.33 3.24
CA ARG A 204 -0.36 18.88 3.35
C ARG A 204 -0.32 18.41 4.80
N GLY A 205 0.53 19.02 5.63
CA GLY A 205 0.70 18.66 7.05
C GLY A 205 -0.19 19.43 8.02
N ASP A 206 -0.99 20.37 7.53
CA ASP A 206 -1.85 21.24 8.35
C ASP A 206 -3.33 21.05 8.01
N PRO A 207 -4.06 20.20 8.75
CA PRO A 207 -5.49 20.00 8.56
C PRO A 207 -6.32 21.27 8.68
N THR A 208 -5.83 22.29 9.40
CA THR A 208 -6.57 23.56 9.56
C THR A 208 -6.58 24.39 8.28
N ALA A 209 -5.65 24.13 7.36
CA ALA A 209 -5.55 24.74 6.05
C ALA A 209 -6.48 24.07 5.02
N TRP A 210 -6.98 22.87 5.27
CA TRP A 210 -7.78 22.13 4.30
C TRP A 210 -9.13 22.81 4.05
N ARG A 211 -9.42 23.12 2.78
CA ARG A 211 -10.68 23.75 2.31
C ARG A 211 -11.33 22.97 1.20
N THR A 212 -10.60 22.04 0.59
CA THR A 212 -11.13 21.18 -0.47
C THR A 212 -12.40 20.48 -0.01
N SER A 213 -12.43 19.90 1.19
CA SER A 213 -13.61 19.22 1.73
C SER A 213 -14.81 20.15 1.94
N ASP A 214 -14.59 21.39 2.38
CA ASP A 214 -15.66 22.37 2.56
C ASP A 214 -16.36 22.73 1.25
N LYS A 215 -15.60 22.86 0.15
CA LYS A 215 -16.17 23.10 -1.19
C LYS A 215 -17.14 21.99 -1.58
N TRP A 216 -16.73 20.72 -1.42
CA TRP A 216 -17.59 19.56 -1.73
C TRP A 216 -18.80 19.45 -0.79
N ARG A 217 -18.63 19.71 0.51
CA ARG A 217 -19.75 19.76 1.47
C ARG A 217 -20.78 20.83 1.08
N ALA A 218 -20.33 22.01 0.64
CA ALA A 218 -21.20 23.09 0.19
C ALA A 218 -22.07 22.71 -1.03
N PHE A 219 -21.59 21.80 -1.89
CA PHE A 219 -22.37 21.23 -2.99
C PHE A 219 -23.28 20.07 -2.59
N GLY A 220 -23.38 19.73 -1.29
CA GLY A 220 -24.31 18.71 -0.79
C GLY A 220 -23.81 17.27 -0.85
N TRP A 221 -22.50 17.07 -0.93
CA TRP A 221 -21.88 15.74 -0.98
C TRP A 221 -21.61 15.18 0.43
N HIS A 222 -21.61 13.85 0.54
CA HIS A 222 -20.96 13.17 1.66
C HIS A 222 -19.44 13.21 1.44
N VAL A 223 -18.67 13.63 2.45
CA VAL A 223 -17.23 13.85 2.31
C VAL A 223 -16.47 13.04 3.36
N ILE A 224 -15.55 12.20 2.89
CA ILE A 224 -14.64 11.40 3.71
C ILE A 224 -13.21 11.83 3.35
N GLU A 225 -12.33 11.97 4.34
CA GLU A 225 -10.92 12.30 4.13
C GLU A 225 -10.06 11.16 4.66
N VAL A 226 -9.06 10.75 3.89
CA VAL A 226 -8.17 9.63 4.24
C VAL A 226 -6.72 9.95 3.87
N ASP A 227 -5.78 9.30 4.55
CA ASP A 227 -4.44 9.12 4.00
C ASP A 227 -4.54 8.13 2.82
N GLY A 228 -4.23 8.64 1.63
CA GLY A 228 -4.33 7.92 0.37
C GLY A 228 -3.29 6.82 0.15
N HIS A 229 -2.40 6.61 1.12
CA HIS A 229 -1.45 5.50 1.11
C HIS A 229 -1.74 4.45 2.21
N ARG A 230 -2.85 4.61 2.93
CA ARG A 230 -3.35 3.66 3.93
C ARG A 230 -4.50 2.87 3.31
N ILE A 231 -4.22 1.62 2.93
CA ILE A 231 -5.17 0.72 2.27
C ILE A 231 -6.44 0.57 3.10
N GLU A 232 -6.28 0.41 4.41
CA GLU A 232 -7.34 0.25 5.39
C GLU A 232 -8.28 1.47 5.45
N GLN A 233 -7.74 2.69 5.37
CA GLN A 233 -8.56 3.90 5.41
C GLN A 233 -9.35 4.07 4.10
N ILE A 234 -8.72 3.80 2.95
CA ILE A 234 -9.40 3.84 1.65
C ILE A 234 -10.52 2.79 1.59
N ASP A 235 -10.23 1.57 2.03
CA ASP A 235 -11.21 0.48 2.09
C ASP A 235 -12.40 0.81 3.00
N SER A 236 -12.13 1.33 4.21
CA SER A 236 -13.14 1.79 5.14
C SER A 236 -14.00 2.89 4.52
N ALA A 237 -13.39 3.89 3.88
CA ALA A 237 -14.09 4.99 3.20
C ALA A 237 -14.95 4.52 2.02
N ILE A 238 -14.46 3.59 1.18
CA ILE A 238 -15.27 3.03 0.10
C ILE A 238 -16.42 2.19 0.67
N THR A 239 -16.19 1.43 1.74
CA THR A 239 -17.23 0.68 2.44
C THR A 239 -18.30 1.59 3.03
N GLU A 240 -17.91 2.71 3.65
CA GLU A 240 -18.84 3.73 4.16
C GLU A 240 -19.65 4.34 3.01
N SER A 241 -19.00 4.70 1.89
CA SER A 241 -19.66 5.28 0.72
C SER A 241 -20.81 4.41 0.20
N LYS A 242 -20.72 3.08 0.33
CA LYS A 242 -21.75 2.11 -0.08
C LYS A 242 -23.01 2.15 0.79
N ARG A 243 -22.92 2.68 2.02
CA ARG A 243 -24.02 2.77 2.99
C ARG A 243 -24.74 4.11 2.92
N ILE A 244 -24.15 5.11 2.27
CA ILE A 244 -24.73 6.43 2.10
C ILE A 244 -25.85 6.35 1.06
N SER A 245 -27.02 6.90 1.40
CA SER A 245 -28.16 7.00 0.49
C SER A 245 -28.63 8.45 0.35
N GLY A 246 -29.20 8.76 -0.82
CA GLY A 246 -29.79 10.06 -1.13
C GLY A 246 -28.79 11.19 -1.42
N LYS A 247 -27.49 10.91 -1.47
CA LYS A 247 -26.43 11.86 -1.84
C LYS A 247 -25.19 11.13 -2.39
N PRO A 248 -24.48 11.74 -3.35
CA PRO A 248 -23.20 11.22 -3.82
C PRO A 248 -22.11 11.37 -2.75
N THR A 249 -21.06 10.55 -2.85
CA THR A 249 -19.93 10.56 -1.91
C THR A 249 -18.63 10.95 -2.61
N ILE A 250 -17.82 11.79 -1.97
CA ILE A 250 -16.43 11.99 -2.33
C ILE A 250 -15.50 11.53 -1.21
N ILE A 251 -14.45 10.81 -1.59
CA ILE A 251 -13.31 10.45 -0.76
C ILE A 251 -12.14 11.35 -1.19
N ILE A 252 -11.70 12.24 -0.32
CA ILE A 252 -10.51 13.05 -0.53
C ILE A 252 -9.32 12.26 -0.02
N SER A 253 -8.60 11.65 -0.95
CA SER A 253 -7.46 10.79 -0.70
C SER A 253 -6.19 11.62 -0.77
N ARG A 254 -5.60 11.93 0.39
CA ARG A 254 -4.39 12.76 0.48
C ARG A 254 -3.17 11.91 0.20
N THR A 255 -2.48 12.20 -0.88
CA THR A 255 -1.45 11.34 -1.46
C THR A 255 -0.15 12.11 -1.67
N VAL A 256 0.89 11.39 -2.06
CA VAL A 256 2.19 11.90 -2.49
C VAL A 256 2.38 11.47 -3.95
N LYS A 257 2.62 12.43 -4.83
CA LYS A 257 2.91 12.14 -6.24
C LYS A 257 4.20 11.35 -6.33
N GLY A 258 4.21 10.25 -7.10
CA GLY A 258 5.39 9.39 -7.21
C GLY A 258 5.66 8.46 -6.02
N LYS A 259 4.70 8.30 -5.09
CA LYS A 259 4.84 7.47 -3.88
C LYS A 259 5.50 6.10 -4.12
N GLY A 260 6.60 5.83 -3.44
CA GLY A 260 7.33 4.56 -3.42
C GLY A 260 8.74 4.62 -4.00
N VAL A 261 9.09 5.70 -4.71
CA VAL A 261 10.39 5.91 -5.37
C VAL A 261 10.93 7.29 -4.98
N GLN A 262 12.02 7.35 -4.22
CA GLN A 262 12.47 8.54 -3.49
C GLN A 262 12.63 9.78 -4.38
N HIS A 263 13.26 9.64 -5.55
CA HIS A 263 13.46 10.77 -6.47
C HIS A 263 12.18 11.22 -7.21
N MET A 264 11.14 10.39 -7.22
CA MET A 264 9.83 10.72 -7.82
C MET A 264 8.85 11.29 -6.79
N GLU A 265 9.02 10.97 -5.51
CA GLU A 265 8.15 11.44 -4.43
C GLU A 265 8.17 12.97 -4.35
N ASP A 266 6.96 13.55 -4.34
CA ASP A 266 6.74 14.98 -4.16
C ASP A 266 7.50 15.88 -5.16
N ASN A 267 7.69 15.39 -6.39
CA ASN A 267 8.49 16.08 -7.39
C ASN A 267 7.68 16.38 -8.66
N PRO A 268 7.36 17.66 -8.95
CA PRO A 268 6.65 18.05 -10.17
C PRO A 268 7.29 17.57 -11.48
N LYS A 269 8.63 17.44 -11.52
CA LYS A 269 9.35 16.98 -12.73
C LYS A 269 8.98 15.55 -13.14
N TRP A 270 8.45 14.74 -12.22
CA TRP A 270 8.02 13.37 -12.46
C TRP A 270 6.53 13.25 -12.78
N HIS A 271 5.83 14.37 -13.00
CA HIS A 271 4.44 14.33 -13.45
C HIS A 271 4.28 13.63 -14.80
N GLY A 272 5.09 13.99 -15.81
CA GLY A 272 5.02 13.47 -17.17
C GLY A 272 6.35 12.98 -17.75
N LYS A 273 7.35 12.74 -16.90
CA LYS A 273 8.67 12.24 -17.29
C LYS A 273 8.75 10.72 -17.13
N ALA A 274 9.16 10.03 -18.19
CA ALA A 274 9.47 8.61 -18.14
C ALA A 274 10.88 8.37 -17.56
N PRO A 275 11.08 7.29 -16.78
CA PRO A 275 12.43 6.90 -16.36
C PRO A 275 13.23 6.38 -17.56
N SER A 276 14.54 6.57 -17.53
CA SER A 276 15.42 5.98 -18.54
C SER A 276 15.49 4.45 -18.37
N LYS A 277 15.69 3.73 -19.47
CA LYS A 277 15.76 2.25 -19.46
C LYS A 277 16.87 1.72 -18.54
N SER A 278 17.99 2.43 -18.43
CA SER A 278 19.10 2.06 -17.55
C SER A 278 18.76 2.14 -16.06
N MET A 279 17.80 2.99 -15.68
CA MET A 279 17.37 3.18 -14.28
C MET A 279 16.30 2.19 -13.84
N VAL A 280 15.62 1.53 -14.79
CA VAL A 280 14.53 0.59 -14.49
C VAL A 280 14.93 -0.48 -13.47
N PRO A 281 16.07 -1.19 -13.59
CA PRO A 281 16.43 -2.21 -12.61
C PRO A 281 16.57 -1.67 -11.18
N ILE A 282 17.15 -0.47 -11.01
CA ILE A 282 17.34 0.17 -9.70
C ILE A 282 15.98 0.56 -9.12
N ILE A 283 15.09 1.15 -9.92
CA ILE A 283 13.73 1.52 -9.49
C ILE A 283 12.91 0.28 -9.09
N LEU A 284 13.05 -0.84 -9.83
CA LEU A 284 12.36 -2.08 -9.49
C LEU A 284 12.88 -2.69 -8.18
N ASP A 285 14.18 -2.62 -7.92
CA ASP A 285 14.77 -3.08 -6.66
C ASP A 285 14.41 -2.15 -5.50
N GLU A 286 14.29 -0.85 -5.75
CA GLU A 286 13.74 0.13 -4.82
C GLU A 286 12.30 -0.24 -4.45
N LEU A 287 11.43 -0.49 -5.42
CA LEU A 287 10.05 -0.92 -5.16
C LEU A 287 9.99 -2.21 -4.33
N LYS A 288 10.76 -3.25 -4.68
CA LYS A 288 10.79 -4.53 -3.94
C LYS A 288 11.36 -4.44 -2.53
N SER A 289 12.04 -3.34 -2.21
CA SER A 289 12.65 -3.12 -0.89
C SER A 289 11.81 -2.23 0.03
N GLN A 290 10.55 -1.98 -0.30
CA GLN A 290 9.63 -1.33 0.64
C GLN A 290 9.41 -2.17 1.90
N SER A 291 9.42 -1.49 3.04
CA SER A 291 9.34 -2.09 4.38
C SER A 291 8.17 -1.56 5.18
N LEU A 292 7.77 -2.31 6.21
CA LEU A 292 6.74 -1.94 7.17
C LEU A 292 7.28 -2.08 8.60
N VAL A 293 6.74 -1.28 9.51
CA VAL A 293 7.05 -1.33 10.94
C VAL A 293 5.80 -1.72 11.73
N ALA A 294 5.95 -2.73 12.60
CA ALA A 294 4.85 -3.35 13.34
C ALA A 294 5.16 -3.35 14.85
N PRO A 295 4.74 -2.34 15.62
CA PRO A 295 4.94 -2.38 17.07
C PRO A 295 4.15 -3.54 17.69
N SER A 296 4.80 -4.29 18.59
CA SER A 296 4.18 -5.38 19.33
C SER A 296 3.65 -4.86 20.68
N ILE A 297 2.32 -4.84 20.82
CA ILE A 297 1.65 -4.21 21.97
C ILE A 297 1.83 -4.98 23.28
N ILE A 298 2.30 -6.23 23.24
CA ILE A 298 2.58 -7.00 24.46
C ILE A 298 3.76 -6.44 25.27
N ALA A 299 4.57 -5.57 24.66
CA ALA A 299 5.64 -4.87 25.36
C ALA A 299 5.18 -3.59 26.08
N GLY A 300 3.91 -3.21 25.93
CA GLY A 300 3.30 -2.04 26.58
C GLY A 300 2.59 -2.38 27.89
N ASP A 301 1.69 -1.47 28.33
CA ASP A 301 0.84 -1.72 29.48
C ASP A 301 -0.31 -2.69 29.13
N MET A 302 -0.13 -3.96 29.48
CA MET A 302 -1.11 -5.02 29.26
C MET A 302 -2.47 -4.77 29.93
N THR A 303 -2.54 -3.86 30.92
CA THR A 303 -3.81 -3.45 31.53
C THR A 303 -4.55 -2.38 30.73
N ARG A 304 -3.86 -1.72 29.79
CA ARG A 304 -4.34 -0.59 28.98
C ARG A 304 -4.00 -0.74 27.50
N LEU A 305 -4.24 -1.93 26.93
CA LEU A 305 -4.04 -2.20 25.51
C LEU A 305 -4.87 -1.26 24.59
N ASP A 306 -5.96 -0.70 25.09
CA ASP A 306 -6.73 0.35 24.40
C ASP A 306 -5.88 1.61 24.12
N LEU A 307 -5.01 1.97 25.06
CA LEU A 307 -4.07 3.09 24.88
C LEU A 307 -2.92 2.70 23.98
N GLU A 308 -2.41 1.46 24.08
CA GLU A 308 -1.31 1.01 23.22
C GLU A 308 -1.72 1.02 21.74
N VAL A 309 -2.92 0.55 21.43
CA VAL A 309 -3.48 0.63 20.07
C VAL A 309 -3.58 2.07 19.57
N LYS A 310 -4.06 3.01 20.41
CA LYS A 310 -4.12 4.43 20.04
C LYS A 310 -2.75 5.04 19.84
N ARG A 311 -1.77 4.68 20.68
CA ARG A 311 -0.38 5.13 20.51
C ARG A 311 0.21 4.63 19.19
N CYS A 312 -0.09 3.40 18.77
CA CYS A 312 0.35 2.89 17.46
C CYS A 312 -0.25 3.71 16.30
N ASP A 313 -1.52 4.07 16.39
CA ASP A 313 -2.23 4.91 15.42
C ASP A 313 -1.62 6.30 15.33
N GLU A 314 -1.48 6.97 16.47
CA GLU A 314 -0.87 8.29 16.58
C GLU A 314 0.61 8.31 16.21
N ALA A 315 1.32 7.17 16.29
CA ALA A 315 2.72 7.03 15.91
C ALA A 315 2.92 6.75 14.41
N GLY A 316 1.85 6.47 13.65
CA GLY A 316 1.94 6.14 12.22
C GLY A 316 2.50 4.75 11.96
N SER A 317 2.09 3.78 12.79
CA SER A 317 2.45 2.36 12.65
C SER A 317 1.85 1.77 11.38
N ASP A 318 2.55 0.84 10.74
CA ASP A 318 2.06 0.19 9.52
C ASP A 318 1.15 -0.99 9.86
N TYR A 319 1.54 -1.81 10.84
CA TYR A 319 0.72 -2.85 11.48
C TYR A 319 0.69 -2.67 12.99
N ILE A 320 -0.25 -3.35 13.66
CA ILE A 320 -0.19 -3.63 15.10
C ILE A 320 0.03 -5.13 15.25
N HIS A 321 1.18 -5.50 15.81
CA HIS A 321 1.54 -6.90 15.99
C HIS A 321 0.97 -7.43 17.32
N MET A 322 0.24 -8.53 17.23
CA MET A 322 -0.55 -9.12 18.30
C MET A 322 0.02 -10.49 18.67
N ASP A 323 0.93 -10.51 19.62
CA ASP A 323 1.53 -11.75 20.15
C ASP A 323 0.55 -12.46 21.10
N VAL A 324 -0.09 -13.51 20.60
CA VAL A 324 -1.09 -14.30 21.32
C VAL A 324 -0.43 -15.58 21.86
N MET A 325 -0.46 -15.76 23.18
CA MET A 325 0.17 -16.88 23.87
C MET A 325 -0.83 -17.56 24.81
N ASP A 326 -0.87 -18.89 24.82
CA ASP A 326 -1.91 -19.68 25.53
C ASP A 326 -1.44 -20.42 26.78
N GLY A 327 -0.16 -20.31 27.16
CA GLY A 327 0.39 -21.04 28.31
C GLY A 327 0.66 -22.54 28.05
N ALA A 328 0.26 -23.08 26.89
CA ALA A 328 0.41 -24.49 26.53
C ALA A 328 1.49 -24.70 25.47
N PHE A 329 1.51 -23.89 24.40
CA PHE A 329 2.58 -23.93 23.39
C PHE A 329 3.83 -23.19 23.86
N VAL A 330 3.62 -22.07 24.54
CA VAL A 330 4.65 -21.29 25.25
C VAL A 330 4.22 -21.08 26.70
N PRO A 331 5.15 -20.88 27.66
CA PRO A 331 4.81 -20.89 29.10
C PRO A 331 4.03 -19.66 29.58
N VAL A 332 3.98 -18.57 28.81
CA VAL A 332 3.30 -17.33 29.17
C VAL A 332 1.92 -17.26 28.51
N VAL A 333 0.98 -16.60 29.18
CA VAL A 333 -0.34 -16.27 28.63
C VAL A 333 -0.40 -14.76 28.40
N THR A 334 -0.89 -14.32 27.24
CA THR A 334 -1.12 -12.90 26.93
C THR A 334 -2.62 -12.57 26.90
N PHE A 335 -3.18 -12.32 25.72
CA PHE A 335 -4.60 -12.06 25.48
C PHE A 335 -5.13 -12.97 24.38
N ASP A 336 -6.44 -12.93 24.13
CA ASP A 336 -7.10 -13.79 23.14
C ASP A 336 -7.97 -13.00 22.15
N HIS A 337 -8.70 -13.74 21.31
CA HIS A 337 -9.62 -13.21 20.30
C HIS A 337 -10.70 -12.27 20.86
N GLU A 338 -11.17 -12.44 22.10
CA GLU A 338 -12.15 -11.52 22.68
C GLU A 338 -11.51 -10.15 22.92
N LYS A 339 -10.26 -10.11 23.40
CA LYS A 339 -9.51 -8.86 23.51
C LYS A 339 -9.26 -8.23 22.14
N LEU A 340 -8.90 -8.99 21.12
CA LEU A 340 -8.76 -8.45 19.75
C LEU A 340 -10.06 -7.77 19.28
N LYS A 341 -11.19 -8.44 19.50
CA LYS A 341 -12.51 -7.93 19.12
C LYS A 341 -12.88 -6.64 19.85
N GLU A 342 -12.48 -6.50 21.11
CA GLU A 342 -12.63 -5.25 21.86
C GLU A 342 -11.75 -4.11 21.32
N LEU A 343 -10.55 -4.43 20.84
CA LEU A 343 -9.57 -3.46 20.33
C LEU A 343 -9.83 -3.05 18.89
N ARG A 344 -10.40 -3.94 18.06
CA ARG A 344 -10.61 -3.73 16.62
C ARG A 344 -11.35 -2.43 16.28
N PRO A 345 -12.39 -1.99 16.99
CA PRO A 345 -13.09 -0.73 16.69
C PRO A 345 -12.27 0.55 16.97
N LEU A 346 -11.11 0.44 17.62
CA LEU A 346 -10.30 1.60 18.03
C LEU A 346 -9.38 2.12 16.92
N THR A 347 -9.16 1.35 15.86
CA THR A 347 -8.26 1.70 14.76
C THR A 347 -8.64 0.92 13.51
N ASP A 348 -8.25 1.41 12.34
CA ASP A 348 -8.29 0.64 11.09
C ASP A 348 -6.94 -0.04 10.79
N ILE A 349 -5.85 0.25 11.54
CA ILE A 349 -4.52 -0.33 11.30
C ILE A 349 -4.60 -1.87 11.24
N PRO A 350 -3.98 -2.53 10.25
CA PRO A 350 -4.01 -3.98 10.17
C PRO A 350 -3.53 -4.66 11.45
N PHE A 351 -4.31 -5.61 11.94
CA PHE A 351 -3.92 -6.49 13.03
C PHE A 351 -3.17 -7.69 12.46
N ASP A 352 -1.89 -7.78 12.78
CA ASP A 352 -1.03 -8.92 12.48
C ASP A 352 -1.00 -9.83 13.70
N SER A 353 -1.77 -10.93 13.65
CA SER A 353 -1.97 -11.83 14.79
C SER A 353 -1.02 -13.02 14.73
N HIS A 354 -0.02 -12.98 15.59
CA HIS A 354 0.97 -14.03 15.74
C HIS A 354 0.54 -15.00 16.85
N LEU A 355 0.08 -16.19 16.44
CA LEU A 355 -0.50 -17.19 17.32
C LEU A 355 0.56 -18.20 17.79
N MET A 356 1.13 -17.95 18.97
CA MET A 356 1.95 -18.87 19.76
C MET A 356 1.06 -19.76 20.64
N ILE A 357 0.20 -20.56 20.02
CA ILE A 357 -0.82 -21.39 20.70
C ILE A 357 -0.79 -22.85 20.26
N SER A 358 -1.31 -23.73 21.11
CA SER A 358 -1.51 -25.15 20.81
C SER A 358 -2.76 -25.36 19.97
N GLU A 359 -2.73 -26.37 19.08
CA GLU A 359 -3.87 -26.75 18.23
C GLU A 359 -4.54 -25.57 17.48
N PRO A 360 -3.76 -24.70 16.79
CA PRO A 360 -4.26 -23.44 16.23
C PRO A 360 -5.46 -23.61 15.27
N VAL A 361 -5.57 -24.76 14.60
CA VAL A 361 -6.69 -25.11 13.71
C VAL A 361 -8.06 -24.97 14.39
N LYS A 362 -8.14 -25.20 15.71
CA LYS A 362 -9.38 -25.04 16.49
C LYS A 362 -9.74 -23.58 16.79
N HIS A 363 -8.78 -22.66 16.64
CA HIS A 363 -8.86 -21.30 17.17
C HIS A 363 -8.85 -20.22 16.08
N VAL A 364 -8.18 -20.44 14.94
CA VAL A 364 -7.98 -19.42 13.88
C VAL A 364 -9.27 -18.72 13.44
N LYS A 365 -10.40 -19.45 13.39
CA LYS A 365 -11.71 -18.90 13.04
C LYS A 365 -12.12 -17.74 13.95
N ARG A 366 -11.89 -17.87 15.25
CA ARG A 366 -12.27 -16.84 16.23
C ARG A 366 -11.43 -15.58 16.09
N TYR A 367 -10.15 -15.71 15.76
CA TYR A 367 -9.27 -14.56 15.50
C TYR A 367 -9.63 -13.85 14.18
N ALA A 368 -9.96 -14.61 13.13
CA ALA A 368 -10.47 -14.03 11.89
C ALA A 368 -11.77 -13.25 12.11
N GLU A 369 -12.72 -13.82 12.86
CA GLU A 369 -13.99 -13.17 13.24
C GLU A 369 -13.80 -11.96 14.18
N ALA A 370 -12.72 -11.95 14.96
CA ALA A 370 -12.35 -10.82 15.83
C ALA A 370 -11.75 -9.62 15.07
N GLY A 371 -11.40 -9.80 13.79
CA GLY A 371 -10.91 -8.73 12.92
C GLY A 371 -9.39 -8.71 12.70
N SER A 372 -8.72 -9.86 12.82
CA SER A 372 -7.34 -10.02 12.35
C SER A 372 -7.27 -9.88 10.82
N ASP A 373 -6.28 -9.12 10.34
CA ASP A 373 -6.03 -8.93 8.90
C ASP A 373 -5.01 -9.95 8.36
N ILE A 374 -4.09 -10.38 9.23
CA ILE A 374 -3.10 -11.42 8.99
C ILE A 374 -3.10 -12.33 10.22
N ILE A 375 -3.10 -13.65 10.00
CA ILE A 375 -2.95 -14.65 11.06
C ILE A 375 -1.75 -15.53 10.73
N THR A 376 -0.77 -15.54 11.63
CA THR A 376 0.42 -16.35 11.54
C THR A 376 0.39 -17.44 12.62
N VAL A 377 0.57 -18.71 12.22
CA VAL A 377 0.66 -19.85 13.15
C VAL A 377 2.05 -20.47 13.12
N HIS A 378 2.47 -21.11 14.21
CA HIS A 378 3.75 -21.80 14.26
C HIS A 378 3.73 -23.12 13.49
N ALA A 379 4.76 -23.35 12.66
CA ALA A 379 4.99 -24.64 12.00
C ALA A 379 5.20 -25.79 12.99
N GLU A 380 5.62 -25.48 14.21
CA GLU A 380 5.79 -26.44 15.30
C GLU A 380 4.47 -26.84 15.98
N ALA A 381 3.39 -26.07 15.76
CA ALA A 381 2.09 -26.25 16.41
C ALA A 381 1.05 -26.97 15.53
N CYS A 382 1.38 -27.24 14.26
CA CYS A 382 0.47 -27.89 13.31
C CYS A 382 1.21 -28.81 12.33
N ASN A 383 0.52 -29.85 11.86
CA ASN A 383 0.96 -30.66 10.72
C ASN A 383 0.40 -30.13 9.38
N VAL A 384 0.79 -30.76 8.26
CA VAL A 384 0.38 -30.37 6.90
C VAL A 384 -1.14 -30.32 6.71
N SER A 385 -1.89 -31.27 7.29
CA SER A 385 -3.34 -31.34 7.17
C SER A 385 -4.00 -30.18 7.94
N GLU A 386 -3.56 -29.97 9.18
CA GLU A 386 -4.08 -28.89 10.04
C GLU A 386 -3.76 -27.51 9.43
N PHE A 387 -2.55 -27.32 8.91
CA PHE A 387 -2.19 -26.07 8.22
C PHE A 387 -2.99 -25.88 6.93
N GLY A 388 -3.26 -26.95 6.17
CA GLY A 388 -4.12 -26.90 4.99
C GLY A 388 -5.53 -26.39 5.31
N GLU A 389 -6.14 -26.88 6.40
CA GLU A 389 -7.45 -26.40 6.88
C GLU A 389 -7.41 -24.92 7.28
N ILE A 390 -6.37 -24.50 8.02
CA ILE A 390 -6.16 -23.09 8.39
C ILE A 390 -6.02 -22.23 7.13
N HIS A 391 -5.14 -22.61 6.20
CA HIS A 391 -4.84 -21.90 4.97
C HIS A 391 -6.10 -21.69 4.13
N ASP A 392 -6.87 -22.75 3.88
CA ASP A 392 -8.06 -22.69 3.04
C ASP A 392 -9.16 -21.85 3.68
N TYR A 393 -9.35 -21.99 5.01
CA TYR A 393 -10.31 -21.18 5.74
C TYR A 393 -9.95 -19.70 5.68
N LEU A 394 -8.74 -19.31 6.07
CA LEU A 394 -8.30 -17.91 6.11
C LEU A 394 -8.42 -17.24 4.74
N ARG A 395 -8.03 -17.94 3.67
CA ARG A 395 -8.25 -17.49 2.30
C ARG A 395 -9.73 -17.33 1.98
N SER A 396 -10.58 -18.28 2.35
CA SER A 396 -12.02 -18.20 2.07
C SER A 396 -12.67 -16.95 2.67
N VAL A 397 -12.17 -16.45 3.81
CA VAL A 397 -12.67 -15.23 4.47
C VAL A 397 -11.83 -13.97 4.17
N GLY A 398 -10.76 -14.10 3.39
CA GLY A 398 -9.93 -12.97 2.97
C GLY A 398 -8.98 -12.44 4.04
N VAL A 399 -8.50 -13.29 4.94
CA VAL A 399 -7.47 -13.01 5.96
C VAL A 399 -6.10 -13.52 5.50
N GLY A 400 -5.04 -12.79 5.82
CA GLY A 400 -3.65 -13.11 5.50
C GLY A 400 -3.21 -14.42 6.11
N VAL A 401 -2.55 -15.28 5.32
CA VAL A 401 -2.03 -16.56 5.81
C VAL A 401 -0.53 -16.43 6.07
N GLY A 402 -0.14 -16.61 7.33
CA GLY A 402 1.25 -16.61 7.76
C GLY A 402 1.69 -17.92 8.41
N ILE A 403 2.99 -18.18 8.34
CA ILE A 403 3.65 -19.27 9.09
C ILE A 403 4.88 -18.72 9.85
N ALA A 404 5.03 -19.08 11.11
CA ALA A 404 6.20 -18.77 11.92
C ALA A 404 7.09 -20.01 12.10
N ILE A 405 8.40 -19.78 12.22
CA ILE A 405 9.38 -20.83 12.54
C ILE A 405 10.32 -20.39 13.68
N ASN A 406 10.43 -21.22 14.72
CA ASN A 406 11.30 -20.99 15.88
C ASN A 406 12.77 -20.97 15.48
N PRO A 407 13.67 -20.31 16.23
CA PRO A 407 15.07 -20.12 15.82
C PRO A 407 15.77 -21.42 15.35
N LYS A 408 15.55 -22.53 16.04
CA LYS A 408 16.17 -23.84 15.71
C LYS A 408 15.44 -24.67 14.64
N THR A 409 14.23 -24.29 14.26
CA THR A 409 13.40 -25.01 13.30
C THR A 409 13.78 -24.61 11.88
N SER A 410 14.05 -25.60 11.03
CA SER A 410 14.23 -25.42 9.59
C SER A 410 12.87 -25.28 8.89
N LEU A 411 12.85 -24.64 7.72
CA LEU A 411 11.64 -24.53 6.91
C LEU A 411 11.06 -25.93 6.61
N PRO A 412 9.82 -26.25 7.03
CA PRO A 412 9.26 -27.58 6.83
C PRO A 412 9.11 -27.93 5.35
N VAL A 413 9.42 -29.17 4.98
CA VAL A 413 9.32 -29.63 3.58
C VAL A 413 7.88 -29.56 3.05
N TRP A 414 6.90 -29.86 3.92
CA TRP A 414 5.49 -29.82 3.58
C TRP A 414 4.99 -28.42 3.23
N LEU A 415 5.67 -27.35 3.67
CA LEU A 415 5.24 -25.98 3.41
C LEU A 415 5.28 -25.63 1.92
N LYS A 416 6.10 -26.33 1.11
CA LYS A 416 6.34 -26.05 -0.31
C LYS A 416 5.05 -25.87 -1.12
N GLU A 417 4.00 -26.61 -0.82
CA GLU A 417 2.72 -26.52 -1.55
C GLU A 417 1.94 -25.23 -1.27
N PHE A 418 2.16 -24.61 -0.11
CA PHE A 418 1.50 -23.38 0.31
C PHE A 418 2.32 -22.12 0.00
N VAL A 419 3.65 -22.23 -0.15
CA VAL A 419 4.54 -21.08 -0.33
C VAL A 419 4.08 -20.07 -1.40
N PRO A 420 3.60 -20.46 -2.60
CA PRO A 420 3.14 -19.51 -3.61
C PRO A 420 1.98 -18.60 -3.15
N THR A 421 1.21 -19.06 -2.16
CA THR A 421 -0.02 -18.44 -1.66
C THR A 421 0.08 -17.93 -0.22
N LEU A 422 1.25 -18.05 0.42
CA LEU A 422 1.52 -17.44 1.72
C LEU A 422 1.69 -15.93 1.60
N ASP A 423 1.15 -15.20 2.56
CA ASP A 423 1.26 -13.75 2.66
C ASP A 423 2.44 -13.33 3.54
N GLN A 424 2.74 -14.12 4.59
CA GLN A 424 3.78 -13.80 5.57
C GLN A 424 4.56 -15.04 6.01
N VAL A 425 5.85 -14.88 6.26
CA VAL A 425 6.67 -15.86 6.98
C VAL A 425 7.41 -15.14 8.10
N ILE A 426 7.20 -15.54 9.34
CA ILE A 426 7.95 -15.01 10.48
C ILE A 426 9.17 -15.91 10.72
N VAL A 427 10.36 -15.31 10.70
CA VAL A 427 11.58 -15.98 11.18
C VAL A 427 11.88 -15.45 12.57
N MET A 428 11.56 -16.25 13.59
CA MET A 428 11.79 -15.87 14.98
C MET A 428 13.29 -15.66 15.24
N SER A 429 13.65 -14.49 15.75
CA SER A 429 15.00 -14.13 16.19
C SER A 429 15.18 -14.15 17.71
N VAL A 430 14.17 -14.64 18.44
CA VAL A 430 14.23 -15.01 19.86
C VAL A 430 13.47 -16.33 20.08
N VAL A 431 13.64 -16.98 21.23
CA VAL A 431 12.79 -18.13 21.58
C VAL A 431 11.40 -17.59 21.93
N PRO A 432 10.30 -18.05 21.31
CA PRO A 432 8.97 -17.53 21.62
C PRO A 432 8.59 -17.77 23.08
N GLY A 433 7.73 -16.90 23.62
CA GLY A 433 7.13 -17.07 24.95
C GLY A 433 7.53 -16.05 26.01
N TYR A 434 8.46 -15.13 25.75
CA TYR A 434 8.77 -14.01 26.66
C TYR A 434 9.08 -12.73 25.90
N SER A 435 8.59 -11.59 26.40
CA SER A 435 8.93 -10.27 25.86
C SER A 435 10.31 -9.78 26.34
N GLY A 436 10.91 -8.85 25.61
CA GLY A 436 12.15 -8.16 26.03
C GLY A 436 13.46 -8.95 25.85
N GLN A 437 13.42 -10.10 25.16
CA GLN A 437 14.61 -10.88 24.86
C GLN A 437 15.53 -10.20 23.84
N SER A 438 16.83 -10.49 23.93
CA SER A 438 17.84 -10.01 22.98
C SER A 438 17.84 -10.84 21.70
N TYR A 439 18.09 -10.17 20.57
CA TYR A 439 18.20 -10.78 19.25
C TYR A 439 19.28 -11.88 19.21
N ILE A 440 18.97 -13.04 18.61
CA ILE A 440 19.89 -14.16 18.39
C ILE A 440 20.67 -13.92 17.09
N PRO A 441 22.00 -13.66 17.12
CA PRO A 441 22.77 -13.29 15.91
C PRO A 441 22.75 -14.34 14.79
N GLU A 442 22.64 -15.63 15.13
CA GLU A 442 22.56 -16.72 14.15
C GLU A 442 21.30 -16.63 13.26
N SER A 443 20.29 -15.87 13.70
CA SER A 443 19.05 -15.63 12.96
C SER A 443 19.30 -14.92 11.62
N HIS A 444 20.34 -14.08 11.52
CA HIS A 444 20.70 -13.42 10.26
C HIS A 444 20.95 -14.45 9.13
N LYS A 445 21.82 -15.44 9.40
CA LYS A 445 22.11 -16.49 8.44
C LYS A 445 20.86 -17.30 8.11
N LYS A 446 20.07 -17.64 9.12
CA LYS A 446 18.82 -18.39 8.94
C LYS A 446 17.83 -17.65 8.04
N THR A 447 17.60 -16.36 8.27
CA THR A 447 16.68 -15.54 7.48
C THR A 447 17.08 -15.55 6.00
N ARG A 448 18.37 -15.37 5.69
CA ARG A 448 18.87 -15.45 4.31
C ARG A 448 18.62 -16.83 3.67
N ASP A 449 18.91 -17.91 4.40
CA ASP A 449 18.73 -19.28 3.92
C ASP A 449 17.24 -19.60 3.66
N VAL A 450 16.35 -19.12 4.54
CA VAL A 450 14.89 -19.26 4.43
C VAL A 450 14.38 -18.47 3.22
N ILE A 451 14.74 -17.20 3.07
CA ILE A 451 14.33 -16.37 1.94
C ILE A 451 14.78 -16.97 0.61
N GLN A 452 16.02 -17.46 0.53
CA GLN A 452 16.51 -18.13 -0.67
C GLN A 452 15.67 -19.36 -1.02
N SER A 453 15.25 -20.13 -0.01
CA SER A 453 14.40 -21.31 -0.18
C SER A 453 12.98 -20.94 -0.62
N LEU A 454 12.38 -19.94 0.03
CA LEU A 454 11.06 -19.40 -0.30
C LEU A 454 11.01 -18.86 -1.75
N ASN A 455 12.02 -18.11 -2.16
CA ASN A 455 12.10 -17.58 -3.53
C ASN A 455 12.14 -18.70 -4.59
N LYS A 456 12.86 -19.81 -4.33
CA LYS A 456 12.88 -20.99 -5.22
C LYS A 456 11.53 -21.70 -5.29
N MET A 457 10.68 -21.52 -4.28
CA MET A 457 9.33 -22.10 -4.19
C MET A 457 8.24 -21.13 -4.68
N GLY A 458 8.60 -19.96 -5.22
CA GLY A 458 7.64 -19.01 -5.80
C GLY A 458 6.93 -18.13 -4.76
N PHE A 459 7.55 -17.89 -3.60
CA PHE A 459 7.01 -17.00 -2.58
C PHE A 459 6.84 -15.57 -3.09
N ASN A 460 5.68 -14.97 -2.84
CA ASN A 460 5.37 -13.57 -3.18
C ASN A 460 4.87 -12.76 -1.97
N GLY A 461 4.99 -13.31 -0.76
CA GLY A 461 4.67 -12.64 0.49
C GLY A 461 5.83 -11.82 1.04
N VAL A 462 5.78 -11.51 2.33
CA VAL A 462 6.85 -10.83 3.07
C VAL A 462 7.47 -11.73 4.13
N VAL A 463 8.77 -11.57 4.35
CA VAL A 463 9.42 -12.14 5.53
C VAL A 463 9.46 -11.08 6.63
N GLU A 464 9.01 -11.48 7.80
CA GLU A 464 8.97 -10.67 9.00
C GLU A 464 10.09 -11.06 9.96
N ALA A 465 10.76 -10.06 10.51
CA ALA A 465 11.72 -10.22 11.59
C ALA A 465 11.03 -9.89 12.91
N ASP A 466 10.87 -10.91 13.75
CA ASP A 466 10.25 -10.81 15.08
C ASP A 466 11.16 -11.37 16.18
N GLY A 467 11.33 -10.57 17.23
CA GLY A 467 12.17 -10.86 18.40
C GLY A 467 13.43 -10.01 18.48
N GLY A 468 13.47 -9.04 19.39
CA GLY A 468 14.68 -8.26 19.70
C GLY A 468 15.11 -7.28 18.61
N VAL A 469 14.27 -6.97 17.63
CA VAL A 469 14.55 -5.99 16.57
C VAL A 469 14.52 -4.57 17.15
N ASN A 470 15.55 -3.79 16.85
CA ASN A 470 15.74 -2.42 17.33
C ASN A 470 16.65 -1.63 16.37
N VAL A 471 16.88 -0.34 16.64
CA VAL A 471 17.64 0.56 15.76
C VAL A 471 19.05 0.02 15.43
N SER A 472 19.68 -0.74 16.34
CA SER A 472 21.05 -1.24 16.17
C SER A 472 21.19 -2.45 15.24
N ASN A 473 20.11 -3.21 14.99
CA ASN A 473 20.15 -4.43 14.17
C ASN A 473 19.13 -4.46 13.02
N VAL A 474 18.20 -3.49 12.95
CA VAL A 474 17.15 -3.48 11.93
C VAL A 474 17.70 -3.32 10.51
N ALA A 475 18.80 -2.59 10.33
CA ALA A 475 19.50 -2.48 9.06
C ALA A 475 20.03 -3.84 8.58
N ASP A 476 20.59 -4.65 9.47
CA ASP A 476 21.08 -6.00 9.15
C ASP A 476 19.91 -6.94 8.83
N CYS A 477 18.82 -6.86 9.59
CA CYS A 477 17.60 -7.63 9.28
C CYS A 477 17.01 -7.26 7.90
N PHE A 478 17.09 -5.99 7.51
CA PHE A 478 16.68 -5.53 6.19
C PHE A 478 17.58 -6.08 5.08
N ASP A 479 18.90 -6.05 5.30
CA ASP A 479 19.90 -6.60 4.38
C ASP A 479 19.75 -8.11 4.20
N ASP A 480 19.32 -8.83 5.23
CA ASP A 480 18.99 -10.26 5.14
C ASP A 480 17.79 -10.54 4.25
N GLY A 481 16.95 -9.53 4.01
CA GLY A 481 15.80 -9.59 3.12
C GLY A 481 14.44 -9.47 3.83
N ALA A 482 14.40 -9.25 5.15
CA ALA A 482 13.13 -8.99 5.85
C ALA A 482 12.49 -7.68 5.35
N ARG A 483 11.16 -7.62 5.38
CA ARG A 483 10.36 -6.48 4.91
C ARG A 483 9.31 -6.01 5.92
N VAL A 484 9.08 -6.76 6.99
CA VAL A 484 8.29 -6.32 8.15
C VAL A 484 9.17 -6.45 9.40
N PHE A 485 9.16 -5.44 10.25
CA PHE A 485 10.03 -5.36 11.42
C PHE A 485 9.20 -5.15 12.68
N VAL A 486 9.19 -6.16 13.55
CA VAL A 486 8.40 -6.14 14.78
C VAL A 486 9.20 -5.53 15.93
N GLY A 487 8.66 -4.47 16.54
CA GLY A 487 9.31 -3.79 17.67
C GLY A 487 8.49 -3.87 18.95
N GLY A 488 8.99 -4.62 19.94
CA GLY A 488 8.44 -4.63 21.29
C GLY A 488 8.93 -3.43 22.12
N SER A 489 9.84 -3.68 23.06
CA SER A 489 10.40 -2.63 23.96
C SER A 489 11.16 -1.52 23.22
N SER A 490 11.62 -1.79 22.00
CA SER A 490 12.28 -0.82 21.13
C SER A 490 11.34 0.24 20.56
N MET A 491 10.02 -0.01 20.54
CA MET A 491 9.00 0.95 20.07
C MET A 491 7.96 1.21 21.16
N VAL A 492 7.17 0.21 21.54
CA VAL A 492 6.05 0.34 22.48
C VAL A 492 6.54 0.72 23.89
N GLY A 493 7.69 0.18 24.29
CA GLY A 493 8.34 0.48 25.57
C GLY A 493 8.96 1.87 25.65
N GLN A 494 9.02 2.64 24.56
CA GLN A 494 9.55 3.99 24.55
C GLN A 494 8.45 5.01 24.88
N PRO A 495 8.72 6.08 25.67
CA PRO A 495 7.74 7.13 25.92
C PRO A 495 7.24 7.79 24.63
N ASP A 496 8.15 8.05 23.70
CA ASP A 496 7.87 8.62 22.37
C ASP A 496 7.96 7.52 21.31
N MET A 497 6.83 6.83 21.09
CA MET A 497 6.73 5.74 20.12
C MET A 497 6.93 6.23 18.69
N ARG A 498 6.45 7.44 18.36
CA ARG A 498 6.60 8.03 17.02
C ARG A 498 8.08 8.19 16.68
N ARG A 499 8.86 8.80 17.59
CA ARG A 499 10.30 8.92 17.41
C ARG A 499 10.99 7.57 17.29
N ALA A 500 10.59 6.58 18.09
CA ALA A 500 11.17 5.24 18.03
C ALA A 500 10.91 4.54 16.66
N ILE A 501 9.71 4.68 16.12
CA ILE A 501 9.37 4.21 14.76
C ILE A 501 10.18 4.97 13.72
N ASP A 502 10.30 6.29 13.84
CA ASP A 502 11.07 7.12 12.91
C ASP A 502 12.56 6.75 12.90
N ASP A 503 13.17 6.51 14.06
CA ASP A 503 14.57 6.07 14.17
C ASP A 503 14.78 4.71 13.46
N ILE A 504 13.83 3.78 13.59
CA ILE A 504 13.86 2.49 12.89
C ILE A 504 13.68 2.67 11.37
N LYS A 505 12.70 3.47 10.94
CA LYS A 505 12.46 3.78 9.52
C LYS A 505 13.69 4.48 8.89
N ASN A 506 14.37 5.34 9.63
CA ASN A 506 15.60 6.00 9.20
C ASN A 506 16.76 5.02 9.02
N SER A 507 16.96 4.10 9.97
CA SER A 507 17.97 3.04 9.88
C SER A 507 17.73 2.13 8.65
N ILE A 508 16.48 1.74 8.41
CA ILE A 508 16.09 0.98 7.22
C ILE A 508 16.31 1.79 5.93
N SER A 509 15.95 3.08 5.93
CA SER A 509 16.14 3.96 4.77
C SER A 509 17.63 4.11 4.41
N TYR A 510 18.52 4.19 5.40
CA TYR A 510 19.96 4.21 5.16
C TYR A 510 20.43 2.90 4.51
N ALA A 511 20.04 1.74 5.06
CA ALA A 511 20.37 0.43 4.50
C ALA A 511 19.87 0.27 3.06
N ARG A 512 18.63 0.68 2.79
CA ARG A 512 18.03 0.68 1.45
C ARG A 512 18.80 1.56 0.47
N ARG A 513 19.21 2.77 0.87
CA ARG A 513 20.02 3.66 0.02
C ARG A 513 21.38 3.05 -0.33
N ARG A 514 22.07 2.46 0.66
CA ARG A 514 23.32 1.71 0.43
C ARG A 514 23.11 0.56 -0.55
N MET A 515 22.07 -0.25 -0.36
CA MET A 515 21.71 -1.35 -1.27
C MET A 515 21.52 -0.85 -2.72
N LEU A 516 20.81 0.26 -2.92
CA LEU A 516 20.54 0.83 -4.24
C LEU A 516 21.78 1.44 -4.89
N LEU A 517 22.66 2.07 -4.11
CA LEU A 517 23.94 2.60 -4.58
C LEU A 517 24.87 1.47 -5.05
N HIS A 518 25.00 0.38 -4.29
CA HIS A 518 25.72 -0.81 -4.75
C HIS A 518 25.09 -1.41 -6.00
N ARG A 519 23.76 -1.44 -6.08
CA ARG A 519 23.05 -1.93 -7.27
C ARG A 519 23.37 -1.07 -8.50
N ALA A 520 23.37 0.25 -8.36
CA ALA A 520 23.77 1.17 -9.42
C ALA A 520 25.22 0.91 -9.86
N HIS A 521 26.13 0.77 -8.90
CA HIS A 521 27.54 0.48 -9.18
C HIS A 521 27.75 -0.85 -9.93
N ILE A 522 27.03 -1.91 -9.57
CA ILE A 522 27.09 -3.21 -10.28
C ILE A 522 26.61 -3.06 -11.73
N LEU A 523 25.63 -2.19 -11.99
CA LEU A 523 25.03 -2.03 -13.32
C LEU A 523 25.85 -1.14 -14.27
N GLY A 524 26.66 -0.21 -13.75
CA GLY A 524 27.41 0.71 -14.61
C GLY A 524 28.47 1.55 -13.92
N GLY A 525 29.05 1.05 -12.82
CA GLY A 525 30.14 1.71 -12.08
C GLY A 525 29.74 3.06 -11.48
N SER A 526 30.74 3.89 -11.20
CA SER A 526 30.57 5.22 -10.60
C SER A 526 29.72 6.17 -11.45
N ASP A 527 29.73 6.01 -12.78
CA ASP A 527 28.89 6.81 -13.67
C ASP A 527 27.39 6.52 -13.43
N MET A 528 27.01 5.25 -13.28
CA MET A 528 25.62 4.89 -12.96
C MET A 528 25.21 5.40 -11.57
N VAL A 529 26.12 5.33 -10.60
CA VAL A 529 25.89 5.88 -9.26
C VAL A 529 25.63 7.38 -9.33
N ASN A 530 26.50 8.15 -9.98
CA ASN A 530 26.31 9.60 -10.17
C ASN A 530 25.01 9.92 -10.90
N ASN A 531 24.69 9.17 -11.96
CA ASN A 531 23.45 9.35 -12.72
C ASN A 531 22.20 9.09 -11.86
N TRP A 532 22.22 8.11 -10.96
CA TRP A 532 21.09 7.82 -10.08
C TRP A 532 20.96 8.88 -8.97
N ILE A 533 22.07 9.32 -8.37
CA ILE A 533 22.08 10.40 -7.38
C ILE A 533 21.54 11.70 -8.00
N ALA A 534 21.91 12.00 -9.26
CA ALA A 534 21.43 13.17 -9.99
C ALA A 534 19.91 13.18 -10.30
N LEU A 535 19.19 12.06 -10.12
CA LEU A 535 17.72 12.04 -10.22
C LEU A 535 17.06 12.73 -9.02
N HIS A 536 17.74 12.78 -7.88
CA HIS A 536 17.27 13.43 -6.66
C HIS A 536 17.53 14.93 -6.76
N GLU A 537 16.59 15.75 -6.27
CA GLU A 537 16.75 17.20 -6.33
C GLU A 537 17.99 17.64 -5.52
N VAL A 538 18.77 18.56 -6.09
CA VAL A 538 19.99 19.08 -5.45
C VAL A 538 19.61 19.71 -4.12
N GLY A 539 20.16 19.18 -3.03
CA GLY A 539 19.77 19.51 -1.66
C GLY A 539 20.25 18.46 -0.67
N GLU A 540 19.61 18.41 0.51
CA GLU A 540 20.01 17.52 1.61
C GLU A 540 20.06 16.04 1.19
N GLN A 541 19.02 15.54 0.53
CA GLN A 541 18.97 14.15 0.09
C GLN A 541 20.11 13.80 -0.89
N HIS A 542 20.39 14.69 -1.84
CA HIS A 542 21.47 14.51 -2.80
C HIS A 542 22.84 14.40 -2.10
N ASN A 543 23.10 15.27 -1.12
CA ASN A 543 24.34 15.26 -0.34
C ASN A 543 24.47 13.99 0.51
N VAL A 544 23.38 13.56 1.15
CA VAL A 544 23.35 12.32 1.94
C VAL A 544 23.67 11.11 1.05
N LEU A 545 23.11 11.03 -0.16
CA LEU A 545 23.41 9.93 -1.08
C LEU A 545 24.87 9.92 -1.53
N HIS A 546 25.46 11.10 -1.80
CA HIS A 546 26.88 11.21 -2.11
C HIS A 546 27.77 10.74 -0.96
N GLN A 547 27.45 11.13 0.28
CA GLN A 547 28.18 10.69 1.46
C GLN A 547 28.11 9.17 1.61
N ILE A 548 26.92 8.58 1.53
CA ILE A 548 26.74 7.12 1.63
C ILE A 548 27.54 6.42 0.52
N ALA A 549 27.54 6.96 -0.70
CA ALA A 549 28.27 6.37 -1.82
C ALA A 549 29.79 6.33 -1.58
N GLN A 550 30.35 7.37 -0.97
CA GLN A 550 31.77 7.42 -0.58
C GLN A 550 32.07 6.45 0.57
N GLU A 551 31.23 6.41 1.59
CA GLU A 551 31.36 5.47 2.72
C GLU A 551 31.34 4.00 2.24
N CYS A 552 30.54 3.72 1.21
CA CYS A 552 30.43 2.38 0.62
C CYS A 552 31.51 2.07 -0.43
N GLY A 553 32.38 3.03 -0.77
CA GLY A 553 33.44 2.87 -1.77
C GLY A 553 32.92 2.65 -3.20
N VAL A 554 31.74 3.20 -3.53
CA VAL A 554 31.14 3.09 -4.88
C VAL A 554 31.24 4.39 -5.70
N LEU A 555 31.64 5.48 -5.05
CA LEU A 555 32.20 6.72 -5.59
C LEU A 555 33.54 6.98 -4.89
#